data_AF-A0A7U9QUU8-F1
#
_entry.id   AF-A0A7U9QUU8-F1
#
_cell.length_a   1.000
_cell.length_b   1.000
_cell.length_c   1.000
_cell.angle_alpha   90.00
_cell.angle_beta   90.00
_cell.angle_gamma   90.00
#
_symmetry.space_group_name_H-M   'P 1'
#
loop_
_entity.id
_entity.type
_entity.pdbx_description
1 polymer ?
#
loop_
_entity_poly.entity_id
_entity_poly.type
_entity_poly.pdbx_seq_one_letter_code
_entity_poly.pdbx_strand_id
1 'polypeptide(L)'
;MNLAERRESLLEDGKKGMEELFPCRMEKLKEEWKQEGLREQMRGSFMELFHLWREREGERAVAGSLGICCLRSSIVMRQYRMLLVLCGEEFYLDSHVQESAWKPAGFFEGFEEDMEILCSGLKKKYPRLCRWEVESVRLFSVEYYYAAIGKLCKDWKEEIIKWAEESGLRMGERFFLYFGEYRGRGELLDEGKDDVK
;
A
#
# COMPACT_ATOMS: atom_id res chain seq x y z
N MET A 1 29.71 -21.00 7.70
CA MET A 1 28.67 -20.17 7.08
C MET A 1 29.25 -18.79 6.85
N ASN A 2 29.42 -18.40 5.58
CA ASN A 2 29.83 -17.05 5.23
C ASN A 2 28.67 -16.04 5.46
N LEU A 3 28.93 -14.74 5.35
CA LEU A 3 27.92 -13.70 5.60
C LEU A 3 26.72 -13.76 4.63
N ALA A 4 26.94 -14.20 3.39
CA ALA A 4 25.89 -14.31 2.38
C ALA A 4 24.96 -15.50 2.69
N GLU A 5 25.53 -16.68 2.96
CA GLU A 5 24.79 -17.88 3.37
C GLU A 5 23.98 -17.65 4.65
N ARG A 6 24.55 -16.88 5.60
CA ARG A 6 23.84 -16.49 6.83
C ARG A 6 22.61 -15.65 6.51
N ARG A 7 22.78 -14.64 5.67
CA ARG A 7 21.70 -13.72 5.28
C ARG A 7 20.59 -14.47 4.54
N GLU A 8 20.95 -15.34 3.61
CA GLU A 8 20.01 -16.16 2.86
C GLU A 8 19.21 -17.08 3.79
N SER A 9 19.90 -17.82 4.67
CA SER A 9 19.25 -18.71 5.64
C SER A 9 18.31 -17.95 6.58
N LEU A 10 18.72 -16.75 7.03
CA LEU A 10 17.91 -15.90 7.87
C LEU A 10 16.64 -15.43 7.15
N LEU A 11 16.75 -15.01 5.90
CA LEU A 11 15.60 -14.57 5.11
C LEU A 11 14.64 -15.73 4.81
N GLU A 12 15.16 -16.91 4.53
CA GLU A 12 14.37 -18.12 4.32
C GLU A 12 13.60 -18.54 5.59
N ASP A 13 14.24 -18.48 6.75
CA ASP A 13 13.55 -18.74 8.02
C ASP A 13 12.54 -17.63 8.37
N GLY A 14 12.88 -16.38 8.07
CA GLY A 14 11.97 -15.25 8.22
C GLY A 14 10.71 -15.41 7.36
N LYS A 15 10.90 -15.86 6.11
CA LYS A 15 9.83 -16.19 5.18
C LYS A 15 8.92 -17.29 5.72
N LYS A 16 9.48 -18.42 6.16
CA LYS A 16 8.69 -19.51 6.75
C LYS A 16 7.89 -19.05 7.96
N GLY A 17 8.51 -18.26 8.85
CA GLY A 17 7.81 -17.71 10.00
C GLY A 17 6.66 -16.77 9.60
N MET A 18 6.84 -15.94 8.57
CA MET A 18 5.73 -15.12 8.05
C MET A 18 4.64 -15.93 7.39
N GLU A 19 4.97 -16.97 6.61
CA GLU A 19 3.98 -17.86 5.99
C GLU A 19 3.11 -18.57 7.02
N GLU A 20 3.65 -18.84 8.21
CA GLU A 20 2.91 -19.41 9.34
C GLU A 20 2.05 -18.36 10.08
N LEU A 21 2.57 -17.16 10.31
CA LEU A 21 1.89 -16.11 11.09
C LEU A 21 0.81 -15.37 10.29
N PHE A 22 1.09 -15.07 9.02
CA PHE A 22 0.31 -14.15 8.22
C PHE A 22 -1.14 -14.61 7.96
N PRO A 23 -1.45 -15.91 7.76
CA PRO A 23 -2.83 -16.36 7.61
C PRO A 23 -3.71 -16.00 8.82
N CYS A 24 -3.21 -16.22 10.05
CA CYS A 24 -3.94 -15.85 11.26
C CYS A 24 -4.12 -14.33 11.38
N ARG A 25 -3.12 -13.55 10.97
CA ARG A 25 -3.23 -12.09 10.91
C ARG A 25 -4.28 -11.63 9.91
N MET A 26 -4.32 -12.25 8.73
CA MET A 26 -5.27 -11.91 7.68
C MET A 26 -6.71 -12.13 8.11
N GLU A 27 -7.01 -13.19 8.85
CA GLU A 27 -8.36 -13.40 9.37
C GLU A 27 -8.79 -12.28 10.32
N LYS A 28 -7.89 -11.83 11.21
CA LYS A 28 -8.14 -10.68 12.09
C LYS A 28 -8.36 -9.39 11.30
N LEU A 29 -7.47 -9.09 10.33
CA LEU A 29 -7.59 -7.89 9.51
C LEU A 29 -8.89 -7.88 8.70
N LYS A 30 -9.32 -9.02 8.16
CA LYS A 30 -10.62 -9.12 7.48
C LYS A 30 -11.79 -8.82 8.41
N GLU A 31 -11.75 -9.29 9.65
CA GLU A 31 -12.80 -9.00 10.63
C GLU A 31 -12.82 -7.54 11.04
N GLU A 32 -11.65 -6.94 11.27
CA GLU A 32 -11.51 -5.51 11.56
C GLU A 32 -12.07 -4.66 10.41
N TRP A 33 -11.71 -4.98 9.16
CA TRP A 33 -12.14 -4.22 7.98
C TRP A 33 -13.60 -4.46 7.54
N LYS A 34 -14.34 -5.32 8.24
CA LYS A 34 -15.82 -5.33 8.15
C LYS A 34 -16.45 -4.16 8.91
N GLN A 35 -15.72 -3.50 9.80
CA GLN A 35 -16.24 -2.37 10.55
C GLN A 35 -16.37 -1.14 9.64
N GLU A 36 -17.56 -0.55 9.60
CA GLU A 36 -17.86 0.64 8.77
C GLU A 36 -16.92 1.82 9.06
N GLY A 37 -16.40 1.93 10.29
CA GLY A 37 -15.49 3.02 10.68
C GLY A 37 -14.17 3.06 9.90
N LEU A 38 -13.57 1.91 9.60
CA LEU A 38 -12.32 1.85 8.82
C LEU A 38 -12.56 2.19 7.35
N ARG A 39 -13.73 1.80 6.84
CA ARG A 39 -14.18 2.16 5.48
C ARG A 39 -14.33 3.67 5.33
N GLU A 40 -15.01 4.32 6.27
CA GLU A 40 -15.17 5.77 6.23
C GLU A 40 -13.85 6.52 6.43
N GLN A 41 -12.92 5.99 7.23
CA GLN A 41 -11.58 6.56 7.35
C GLN A 41 -10.80 6.49 6.03
N MET A 42 -10.86 5.35 5.34
CA MET A 42 -10.28 5.20 4.01
C MET A 42 -10.93 6.20 3.05
N ARG A 43 -12.27 6.21 2.96
CA ARG A 43 -13.02 7.16 2.13
C ARG A 43 -12.59 8.60 2.40
N GLY A 44 -12.51 9.02 3.65
CA GLY A 44 -12.07 10.37 4.03
C GLY A 44 -10.71 10.75 3.46
N SER A 45 -9.74 9.82 3.46
CA SER A 45 -8.39 10.06 2.92
C SER A 45 -8.40 10.25 1.40
N PHE A 46 -9.24 9.49 0.67
CA PHE A 46 -9.41 9.64 -0.77
C PHE A 46 -10.18 10.91 -1.12
N MET A 47 -11.26 11.20 -0.38
CA MET A 47 -12.03 12.43 -0.57
C MET A 47 -11.15 13.68 -0.38
N GLU A 48 -10.30 13.70 0.66
CA GLU A 48 -9.34 14.78 0.88
C GLU A 48 -8.44 14.99 -0.34
N LEU A 49 -7.87 13.93 -0.93
CA LEU A 49 -7.08 14.02 -2.15
C LEU A 49 -7.86 14.66 -3.31
N PHE A 50 -9.10 14.20 -3.54
CA PHE A 50 -9.94 14.70 -4.63
C PHE A 50 -10.37 16.15 -4.42
N HIS A 51 -10.59 16.56 -3.18
CA HIS A 51 -10.86 17.96 -2.84
C HIS A 51 -9.63 18.84 -3.13
N LEU A 52 -8.46 18.45 -2.65
CA LEU A 52 -7.21 19.18 -2.86
C LEU A 52 -6.87 19.35 -4.35
N TRP A 53 -7.09 18.30 -5.16
CA TRP A 53 -6.90 18.37 -6.61
C TRP A 53 -7.75 19.48 -7.23
N ARG A 54 -9.05 19.53 -6.89
CA ARG A 54 -9.96 20.51 -7.48
C ARG A 54 -9.71 21.92 -6.98
N GLU A 55 -9.31 22.10 -5.73
CA GLU A 55 -8.93 23.41 -5.21
C GLU A 55 -7.71 23.99 -5.94
N ARG A 56 -6.75 23.14 -6.28
CA ARG A 56 -5.49 23.55 -6.92
C ARG A 56 -5.64 23.74 -8.43
N GLU A 57 -6.20 22.75 -9.11
CA GLU A 57 -6.24 22.69 -10.58
C GLU A 57 -7.54 23.28 -11.16
N GLY A 58 -8.52 23.56 -10.29
CA GLY A 58 -9.82 24.09 -10.65
C GLY A 58 -10.77 23.03 -11.22
N GLU A 59 -12.03 23.42 -11.41
CA GLU A 59 -13.11 22.52 -11.86
C GLU A 59 -12.94 21.98 -13.29
N ARG A 60 -11.97 22.47 -14.06
CA ARG A 60 -11.72 22.06 -15.44
C ARG A 60 -10.66 20.97 -15.58
N ALA A 61 -9.92 20.69 -14.52
CA ALA A 61 -8.84 19.71 -14.56
C ALA A 61 -9.40 18.29 -14.64
N VAL A 62 -8.84 17.51 -15.57
CA VAL A 62 -9.21 16.12 -15.81
C VAL A 62 -8.15 15.22 -15.19
N ALA A 63 -8.55 14.37 -14.25
CA ALA A 63 -7.68 13.36 -13.68
C ALA A 63 -7.54 12.19 -14.67
N GLY A 64 -6.29 11.84 -14.99
CA GLY A 64 -5.97 10.71 -15.86
C GLY A 64 -5.65 9.43 -15.09
N SER A 65 -5.23 9.52 -13.84
CA SER A 65 -4.92 8.33 -13.03
C SER A 65 -4.98 8.57 -11.53
N LEU A 66 -5.24 7.50 -10.79
CA LEU A 66 -5.08 7.44 -9.34
C LEU A 66 -4.12 6.31 -8.96
N GLY A 67 -3.09 6.65 -8.19
CA GLY A 67 -2.08 5.74 -7.69
C GLY A 67 -2.17 5.55 -6.19
N ILE A 68 -2.06 4.31 -5.74
CA ILE A 68 -1.89 3.93 -4.34
C ILE A 68 -0.50 3.35 -4.18
N CYS A 69 0.44 4.18 -3.72
CA CYS A 69 1.86 3.87 -3.76
C CYS A 69 2.43 3.47 -2.39
N CYS A 70 3.10 2.32 -2.34
CA CYS A 70 3.94 1.88 -1.25
C CYS A 70 5.23 2.72 -1.19
N LEU A 71 5.48 3.33 -0.03
CA LEU A 71 6.71 4.08 0.24
C LEU A 71 7.69 3.26 1.07
N ARG A 72 8.78 2.80 0.45
CA ARG A 72 9.84 2.08 1.16
C ARG A 72 10.46 2.88 2.29
N SER A 73 10.63 4.20 2.09
CA SER A 73 11.10 5.12 3.13
C SER A 73 10.18 5.12 4.35
N SER A 74 8.87 5.00 4.13
CA SER A 74 7.88 4.99 5.21
C SER A 74 7.97 3.75 6.10
N ILE A 75 8.43 2.61 5.56
CA ILE A 75 8.68 1.39 6.34
C ILE A 75 9.92 1.57 7.23
N VAL A 76 11.01 2.06 6.65
CA VAL A 76 12.26 2.31 7.38
C VAL A 76 12.05 3.34 8.50
N MET A 77 11.23 4.36 8.25
CA MET A 77 10.88 5.40 9.23
C MET A 77 9.73 5.00 10.17
N ARG A 78 9.14 3.81 10.02
CA ARG A 78 8.00 3.31 10.82
C ARG A 78 6.77 4.22 10.80
N GLN A 79 6.60 4.99 9.73
CA GLN A 79 5.43 5.84 9.54
C GLN A 79 4.29 5.08 8.86
N TYR A 80 4.65 4.06 8.07
CA TYR A 80 3.71 3.16 7.41
C TYR A 80 2.60 3.83 6.57
N ARG A 81 2.91 4.98 6.00
CA ARG A 81 2.06 5.72 5.08
C ARG A 81 2.24 5.21 3.67
N MET A 82 1.13 5.09 2.99
CA MET A 82 1.01 5.00 1.55
C MET A 82 0.85 6.40 0.98
N LEU A 83 1.34 6.60 -0.24
CA LEU A 83 1.15 7.83 -0.99
C LEU A 83 0.01 7.64 -1.97
N LEU A 84 -1.06 8.41 -1.79
CA LEU A 84 -2.08 8.55 -2.82
C LEU A 84 -1.61 9.61 -3.80
N VAL A 85 -1.67 9.31 -5.09
CA VAL A 85 -1.16 10.17 -6.16
C VAL A 85 -2.23 10.33 -7.22
N LEU A 86 -2.63 11.57 -7.48
CA LEU A 86 -3.53 11.90 -8.57
C LEU A 86 -2.74 12.66 -9.64
N CYS A 87 -2.81 12.18 -10.87
CA CYS A 87 -2.16 12.82 -12.02
C CYS A 87 -3.23 13.16 -13.07
N GLY A 88 -2.97 14.18 -13.87
CA GLY A 88 -3.75 14.44 -15.08
C GLY A 88 -3.46 13.43 -16.19
N GLU A 89 -3.93 13.72 -17.40
CA GLU A 89 -3.88 12.79 -18.54
C GLU A 89 -2.46 12.55 -19.06
N GLU A 90 -1.51 13.45 -18.80
CA GLU A 90 -0.09 13.28 -19.17
C GLU A 90 0.70 12.44 -18.16
N PHE A 91 0.03 11.93 -17.12
CA PHE A 91 0.61 11.05 -16.12
C PHE A 91 1.91 11.59 -15.50
N TYR A 92 3.02 10.83 -15.53
CA TYR A 92 4.32 11.24 -14.96
C TYR A 92 4.94 12.46 -15.65
N LEU A 93 4.50 12.83 -16.85
CA LEU A 93 4.98 14.02 -17.56
C LEU A 93 4.18 15.27 -17.19
N ASP A 94 3.09 15.11 -16.43
CA ASP A 94 2.28 16.22 -15.99
C ASP A 94 3.03 17.10 -14.97
N SER A 95 2.85 18.41 -15.11
CA SER A 95 3.33 19.41 -14.15
C SER A 95 2.43 19.53 -12.91
N HIS A 96 1.25 18.88 -12.97
CA HIS A 96 0.20 18.95 -11.96
C HIS A 96 -0.04 17.56 -11.37
N VAL A 97 0.71 17.25 -10.32
CA VAL A 97 0.51 16.06 -9.49
C VAL A 97 0.00 16.50 -8.13
N GLN A 98 -1.07 15.86 -7.66
CA GLN A 98 -1.55 16.02 -6.29
C GLN A 98 -1.26 14.76 -5.49
N GLU A 99 -0.67 14.94 -4.31
CA GLU A 99 -0.29 13.85 -3.43
C GLU A 99 -0.97 14.02 -2.07
N SER A 100 -1.35 12.92 -1.45
CA SER A 100 -1.75 12.86 -0.04
C SER A 100 -1.27 11.57 0.61
N ALA A 101 -1.19 11.56 1.95
CA ALA A 101 -0.74 10.38 2.68
C ALA A 101 -1.93 9.63 3.28
N TRP A 102 -1.96 8.31 3.10
CA TRP A 102 -2.95 7.42 3.69
C TRP A 102 -2.27 6.35 4.53
N LYS A 103 -2.78 6.07 5.73
CA LYS A 103 -2.32 4.96 6.57
C LYS A 103 -3.46 3.95 6.72
N PRO A 104 -3.35 2.73 6.16
CA PRO A 104 -4.35 1.69 6.36
C PRO A 104 -4.30 1.23 7.82
N ALA A 105 -5.35 1.56 8.57
CA ALA A 105 -5.44 1.25 9.99
C ALA A 105 -5.48 -0.26 10.25
N GLY A 106 -4.86 -0.69 11.35
CA GLY A 106 -4.81 -2.10 11.78
C GLY A 106 -3.69 -2.90 11.10
N PHE A 107 -3.41 -2.63 9.81
CA PHE A 107 -2.37 -3.34 9.06
C PHE A 107 -1.00 -3.23 9.70
N PHE A 108 -0.54 -2.01 9.99
CA PHE A 108 0.86 -1.82 10.40
C PHE A 108 1.08 -1.97 11.90
N GLU A 109 0.04 -1.83 12.70
CA GLU A 109 0.03 -2.28 14.09
C GLU A 109 0.22 -3.81 14.14
N GLY A 110 -0.55 -4.54 13.34
CA GLY A 110 -0.39 -5.99 13.19
C GLY A 110 0.99 -6.40 12.65
N PHE A 111 1.54 -5.61 11.71
CA PHE A 111 2.88 -5.86 11.18
C PHE A 111 3.97 -5.77 12.26
N GLU A 112 3.90 -4.77 13.14
CA GLU A 112 4.88 -4.64 14.22
C GLU A 112 4.78 -5.81 15.20
N GLU A 113 3.57 -6.23 15.57
CA GLU A 113 3.35 -7.41 16.41
C GLU A 113 3.93 -8.69 15.77
N ASP A 114 3.64 -8.92 14.49
CA ASP A 114 4.16 -10.08 13.77
C ASP A 114 5.68 -10.04 13.67
N MET A 115 6.27 -8.86 13.45
CA MET A 115 7.72 -8.67 13.43
C MET A 115 8.37 -8.93 14.79
N GLU A 116 7.70 -8.60 15.90
CA GLU A 116 8.17 -8.92 17.25
C GLU A 116 8.17 -10.42 17.51
N ILE A 117 7.09 -11.12 17.14
CA ILE A 117 6.96 -12.57 17.27
C ILE A 117 8.02 -13.26 16.40
N LEU A 118 8.13 -12.85 15.13
CA LEU A 118 9.07 -13.40 14.17
C LEU A 118 10.52 -13.21 14.63
N CYS A 119 10.91 -11.98 15.01
CA CYS A 119 12.27 -11.71 15.46
C CYS A 119 12.60 -12.46 16.75
N SER A 120 11.63 -12.65 17.64
CA SER A 120 11.80 -13.45 18.86
C SER A 120 12.03 -14.93 18.55
N GLY A 121 11.33 -15.48 17.55
CA GLY A 121 11.59 -16.81 17.03
C GLY A 121 12.98 -16.93 16.40
N LEU A 122 13.34 -15.99 15.52
CA LEU A 122 14.64 -15.98 14.83
C LEU A 122 15.81 -15.86 15.80
N LYS A 123 15.70 -15.09 16.89
CA LYS A 123 16.75 -14.97 17.92
C LYS A 123 17.12 -16.31 18.56
N LYS A 124 16.19 -17.28 18.62
CA LYS A 124 16.47 -18.63 19.14
C LYS A 124 17.43 -19.41 18.24
N LYS A 125 17.30 -19.24 16.92
CA LYS A 125 18.12 -19.93 15.90
C LYS A 125 19.38 -19.14 15.52
N TYR A 126 19.31 -17.81 15.60
CA TYR A 126 20.40 -16.89 15.27
C TYR A 126 20.79 -16.07 16.51
N PRO A 127 21.66 -16.60 17.39
CA PRO A 127 22.25 -15.82 18.48
C PRO A 127 22.93 -14.56 17.92
N ARG A 128 22.74 -13.41 18.57
CA ARG A 128 23.23 -12.09 18.15
C ARG A 128 22.67 -11.57 16.81
N LEU A 129 21.36 -11.73 16.61
CA LEU A 129 20.66 -11.09 15.49
C LEU A 129 20.88 -9.57 15.50
N CYS A 130 21.56 -9.07 14.47
CA CYS A 130 21.95 -7.67 14.35
C CYS A 130 20.80 -6.80 13.84
N ARG A 131 20.89 -5.47 14.04
CA ARG A 131 19.85 -4.54 13.57
C ARG A 131 19.62 -4.63 12.05
N TRP A 132 20.68 -4.66 11.24
CA TRP A 132 20.57 -4.74 9.78
C TRP A 132 19.94 -6.06 9.30
N GLU A 133 20.10 -7.14 10.06
CA GLU A 133 19.48 -8.44 9.81
C GLU A 133 17.97 -8.34 10.04
N VAL A 134 17.57 -7.74 11.16
CA VAL A 134 16.16 -7.45 11.47
C VAL A 134 15.52 -6.57 10.40
N GLU A 135 16.20 -5.49 9.98
CA GLU A 135 15.69 -4.61 8.92
C GLU A 135 15.58 -5.34 7.56
N SER A 136 16.48 -6.27 7.28
CA SER A 136 16.40 -7.09 6.06
C SER A 136 15.17 -8.00 6.07
N VAL A 137 14.90 -8.65 7.21
CA VAL A 137 13.69 -9.45 7.39
C VAL A 137 12.45 -8.56 7.30
N ARG A 138 12.44 -7.38 7.94
CA ARG A 138 11.33 -6.43 7.88
C ARG A 138 10.98 -6.02 6.45
N LEU A 139 11.99 -5.63 5.66
CA LEU A 139 11.81 -5.21 4.27
C LEU A 139 11.31 -6.34 3.37
N PHE A 140 11.59 -7.59 3.73
CA PHE A 140 11.01 -8.74 3.04
C PHE A 140 9.57 -9.01 3.51
N SER A 141 9.35 -9.03 4.82
CA SER A 141 8.05 -9.38 5.43
C SER A 141 6.95 -8.38 5.10
N VAL A 142 7.28 -7.10 4.86
CA VAL A 142 6.29 -6.07 4.52
C VAL A 142 5.57 -6.36 3.21
N GLU A 143 6.17 -7.12 2.29
CA GLU A 143 5.57 -7.47 1.01
C GLU A 143 4.27 -8.28 1.18
N TYR A 144 4.15 -9.09 2.24
CA TYR A 144 2.92 -9.78 2.58
C TYR A 144 1.78 -8.79 2.89
N TYR A 145 2.11 -7.74 3.65
CA TYR A 145 1.17 -6.69 4.00
C TYR A 145 0.81 -5.81 2.81
N TYR A 146 1.78 -5.47 1.95
CA TYR A 146 1.50 -4.76 0.71
C TYR A 146 0.61 -5.58 -0.22
N ALA A 147 0.83 -6.88 -0.36
CA ALA A 147 -0.05 -7.75 -1.13
C ALA A 147 -1.48 -7.77 -0.56
N ALA A 148 -1.64 -7.77 0.77
CA ALA A 148 -2.96 -7.71 1.39
C ALA A 148 -3.65 -6.36 1.21
N ILE A 149 -2.92 -5.24 1.30
CA ILE A 149 -3.48 -3.91 1.03
C ILE A 149 -3.83 -3.79 -0.46
N GLY A 150 -2.98 -4.27 -1.37
CA GLY A 150 -3.26 -4.29 -2.80
C GLY A 150 -4.53 -5.08 -3.11
N LYS A 151 -4.72 -6.24 -2.45
CA LYS A 151 -5.96 -7.01 -2.55
C LYS A 151 -7.17 -6.24 -2.00
N LEU A 152 -7.04 -5.59 -0.84
CA LEU A 152 -8.11 -4.75 -0.30
C LEU A 152 -8.52 -3.64 -1.28
N CYS A 153 -7.53 -2.91 -1.84
CA CYS A 153 -7.78 -1.87 -2.83
C CYS A 153 -8.41 -2.41 -4.10
N LYS A 154 -8.02 -3.62 -4.54
CA LYS A 154 -8.62 -4.31 -5.68
C LYS A 154 -10.08 -4.67 -5.43
N ASP A 155 -10.36 -5.24 -4.26
CA ASP A 155 -11.71 -5.64 -3.85
C ASP A 155 -12.63 -4.41 -3.76
N TRP A 156 -12.08 -3.22 -3.48
CA TRP A 156 -12.81 -1.96 -3.25
C TRP A 156 -12.65 -0.94 -4.38
N LYS A 157 -12.16 -1.37 -5.54
CA LYS A 157 -11.86 -0.45 -6.65
C LYS A 157 -13.10 0.30 -7.13
N GLU A 158 -14.26 -0.37 -7.15
CA GLU A 158 -15.52 0.21 -7.60
C GLU A 158 -15.98 1.32 -6.65
N GLU A 159 -15.81 1.13 -5.34
CA GLU A 159 -16.08 2.16 -4.35
C GLU A 159 -15.12 3.34 -4.45
N ILE A 160 -13.84 3.09 -4.68
CA ILE A 160 -12.85 4.16 -4.84
C ILE A 160 -13.22 5.04 -6.03
N ILE A 161 -13.61 4.42 -7.15
CA ILE A 161 -14.11 5.12 -8.35
C ILE A 161 -15.38 5.90 -8.00
N LYS A 162 -16.33 5.26 -7.31
CA LYS A 162 -17.57 5.92 -6.88
C LYS A 162 -17.31 7.13 -5.99
N TRP A 163 -16.34 7.07 -5.07
CA TRP A 163 -15.95 8.21 -4.25
C TRP A 163 -15.36 9.34 -5.09
N ALA A 164 -14.58 9.02 -6.13
CA ALA A 164 -14.09 10.02 -7.07
C ALA A 164 -15.26 10.71 -7.81
N GLU A 165 -16.24 9.95 -8.29
CA GLU A 165 -17.45 10.48 -8.92
C GLU A 165 -18.28 11.34 -7.95
N GLU A 166 -18.55 10.84 -6.74
CA GLU A 166 -19.29 11.54 -5.68
C GLU A 166 -18.58 12.83 -5.25
N SER A 167 -17.25 12.83 -5.26
CA SER A 167 -16.50 14.03 -4.99
C SER A 167 -16.77 15.09 -6.05
N GLY A 168 -17.09 14.72 -7.29
CA GLY A 168 -17.18 15.61 -8.45
C GLY A 168 -15.86 15.72 -9.20
N LEU A 169 -15.00 14.71 -9.10
CA LEU A 169 -13.76 14.62 -9.86
C LEU A 169 -14.08 14.34 -11.33
N ARG A 170 -13.51 15.13 -12.24
CA ARG A 170 -13.59 14.82 -13.68
C ARG A 170 -12.52 13.81 -14.01
N MET A 171 -12.93 12.58 -14.30
CA MET A 171 -12.05 11.51 -14.75
C MET A 171 -11.99 11.51 -16.28
N GLY A 172 -10.78 11.34 -16.83
CA GLY A 172 -10.58 11.21 -18.27
C GLY A 172 -11.16 9.90 -18.81
N GLU A 173 -11.30 9.80 -20.13
CA GLU A 173 -11.87 8.61 -20.80
C GLU A 173 -11.05 7.33 -20.50
N ARG A 174 -9.74 7.49 -20.31
CA ARG A 174 -8.81 6.40 -19.97
C ARG A 174 -8.32 6.48 -18.52
N PHE A 175 -9.18 6.91 -17.61
CA PHE A 175 -8.81 6.93 -16.19
C PHE A 175 -8.49 5.52 -15.71
N PHE A 176 -7.31 5.36 -15.10
CA PHE A 176 -6.88 4.08 -14.53
C PHE A 176 -6.46 4.21 -13.08
N LEU A 177 -6.69 3.13 -12.33
CA LEU A 177 -6.31 2.98 -10.93
C LEU A 177 -5.15 1.99 -10.84
N TYR A 178 -4.08 2.34 -10.13
CA TYR A 178 -2.94 1.46 -9.94
C TYR A 178 -2.48 1.38 -8.49
N PHE A 179 -1.85 0.24 -8.14
CA PHE A 179 -1.25 -0.02 -6.84
C PHE A 179 0.18 -0.50 -7.02
N GLY A 180 1.13 0.00 -6.24
CA GLY A 180 2.51 -0.46 -6.36
C GLY A 180 3.55 0.39 -5.66
N GLU A 181 4.81 0.20 -6.02
CA GLU A 181 5.92 1.02 -5.54
C GLU A 181 5.88 2.42 -6.17
N TYR A 182 6.12 3.46 -5.37
CA TYR A 182 6.30 4.81 -5.91
C TYR A 182 7.50 4.84 -6.87
N ARG A 183 7.24 5.21 -8.14
CA ARG A 183 8.24 5.19 -9.23
C ARG A 183 8.94 3.83 -9.43
N GLY A 184 8.26 2.75 -9.06
CA GLY A 184 8.75 1.39 -9.21
C GLY A 184 7.76 0.53 -9.97
N ARG A 185 7.66 -0.75 -9.58
CA ARG A 185 6.68 -1.67 -10.18
C ARG A 185 5.30 -1.45 -9.57
N GLY A 186 4.27 -1.54 -10.40
CA GLY A 186 2.88 -1.50 -9.96
C GLY A 186 1.99 -2.34 -10.84
N GLU A 187 0.80 -2.61 -10.32
CA GLU A 187 -0.26 -3.37 -10.97
C GLU A 187 -1.45 -2.43 -11.23
N LEU A 188 -2.07 -2.57 -12.40
CA LEU A 188 -3.34 -1.92 -12.70
C LEU A 188 -4.44 -2.65 -11.92
N LEU A 189 -5.20 -1.90 -11.13
CA LEU A 189 -6.39 -2.36 -10.44
C LEU A 189 -7.63 -2.24 -11.33
N ASP A 190 -7.62 -1.22 -12.20
CA ASP A 190 -8.63 -0.95 -13.22
C ASP A 190 -7.99 -0.30 -14.44
N GLU A 191 -8.25 -0.83 -15.64
CA GLU A 191 -7.63 -0.37 -16.90
C GLU A 191 -8.44 0.75 -17.59
N GLY A 192 -9.49 1.27 -16.94
CA GLY A 192 -10.44 2.16 -17.59
C GLY A 192 -11.31 1.40 -18.61
N LYS A 193 -12.31 2.07 -19.18
CA LYS A 193 -13.15 1.45 -20.21
C LYS A 193 -12.35 1.36 -21.51
N ASP A 194 -11.92 0.16 -21.86
CA ASP A 194 -11.55 -0.20 -23.23
C ASP A 194 -12.81 -0.16 -24.12
N ASP A 195 -13.21 1.03 -24.58
CA ASP A 195 -14.00 1.14 -25.80
C ASP A 195 -13.05 0.94 -27.00
N VAL A 196 -12.65 -0.32 -27.21
CA VAL A 196 -12.14 -0.75 -28.51
C VAL A 196 -13.36 -0.90 -29.43
N LYS A 197 -13.45 0.04 -30.36
CA LYS A 197 -14.40 0.12 -31.48
C LYS A 197 -14.76 -1.21 -32.14
#